data_AF-A0A1I1YXY2-F1
#
_entry.id   AF-A0A1I1YXY2-F1
#
_cell.length_a   1.000
_cell.length_b   1.000
_cell.length_c   1.000
_cell.angle_alpha   90.00
_cell.angle_beta   90.00
_cell.angle_gamma   90.00
#
_symmetry.space_group_name_H-M   'P 1'
#
loop_
_entity.id
_entity.type
_entity.pdbx_description
1 polymer ?
#
loop_
_entity_poly.entity_id
_entity_poly.type
_entity_poly.pdbx_seq_one_letter_code
_entity_poly.pdbx_strand_id
1 'polypeptide(L)'
;MHAVLGVWNKLEEVLVAFLLAGMTLVTFSYVVFNNLYGVFYALGDVLPFGSDALFAIGDGILFVAQEMTWSVALTKAMFGWLIFVGLAWGVRIGAHIGVDLLVRMFQPALQKAVAIVALLICLGYCALMAYSSEQWVALLFTLGTGAEDLDRFGVQQWHIVMIVPIGFTLMFLRFAQVLVRVIQDKQIGFGGHGEVEDAIKLAEETEAKR
;
A
#
# COMPACT_ATOMS: atom_id res chain seq x y z
N MET A 1 22.37 15.86 6.97
CA MET A 1 21.54 15.26 5.89
C MET A 1 21.25 13.77 6.10
N HIS A 2 22.18 12.94 6.63
CA HIS A 2 21.94 11.50 6.82
C HIS A 2 20.85 11.14 7.86
N ALA A 3 20.72 11.91 8.96
CA ALA A 3 19.71 11.63 10.00
C ALA A 3 18.27 11.84 9.50
N VAL A 4 18.03 12.91 8.72
CA VAL A 4 16.70 13.23 8.16
C VAL A 4 16.25 12.16 7.16
N LEU A 5 17.15 11.67 6.32
CA LEU A 5 16.86 10.58 5.38
C LEU A 5 16.58 9.25 6.10
N GLY A 6 17.27 8.98 7.21
CA GLY A 6 17.03 7.79 8.03
C GLY A 6 15.66 7.79 8.70
N VAL A 7 15.26 8.92 9.28
CA VAL A 7 13.92 9.10 9.87
C VAL A 7 12.84 8.95 8.81
N TRP A 8 13.02 9.59 7.65
CA TRP A 8 12.09 9.51 6.54
C TRP A 8 11.87 8.07 6.05
N ASN A 9 12.94 7.30 5.91
CA ASN A 9 12.84 5.91 5.47
C ASN A 9 12.11 5.02 6.48
N LYS A 10 12.32 5.24 7.79
CA LYS A 10 11.59 4.51 8.83
C LYS A 10 10.11 4.87 8.85
N LEU A 11 9.76 6.13 8.57
CA LEU A 11 8.37 6.57 8.51
C LEU A 11 7.59 5.84 7.41
N GLU A 12 8.15 5.66 6.22
CA GLU A 12 7.49 4.91 5.13
C GLU A 12 7.20 3.46 5.55
N GLU A 13 8.17 2.78 6.16
CA GLU A 13 8.02 1.40 6.61
C GLU A 13 7.02 1.25 7.75
N VAL A 14 7.06 2.16 8.74
CA VAL A 14 6.08 2.21 9.83
C VAL A 14 4.69 2.51 9.29
N LEU A 15 4.55 3.38 8.30
CA LEU A 15 3.27 3.70 7.69
C LEU A 15 2.67 2.50 6.95
N VAL A 16 3.48 1.77 6.18
CA VAL A 16 3.07 0.51 5.53
C VAL A 16 2.61 -0.50 6.57
N ALA A 17 3.41 -0.74 7.62
CA ALA A 17 3.07 -1.67 8.68
C ALA A 17 1.79 -1.25 9.43
N PHE A 18 1.63 0.04 9.71
CA PHE A 18 0.45 0.60 10.35
C PHE A 18 -0.81 0.41 9.51
N LEU A 19 -0.75 0.73 8.20
CA LEU A 19 -1.88 0.55 7.30
C LEU A 19 -2.27 -0.92 7.18
N LEU A 20 -1.30 -1.82 7.08
CA LEU A 20 -1.55 -3.27 7.00
C LEU A 20 -2.15 -3.81 8.30
N ALA A 21 -1.59 -3.45 9.46
CA ALA A 21 -2.12 -3.82 10.76
C ALA A 21 -3.54 -3.27 10.99
N GLY A 22 -3.79 -2.01 10.61
CA GLY A 22 -5.10 -1.42 10.77
C GLY A 22 -6.15 -2.04 9.84
N MET A 23 -5.81 -2.33 8.59
CA MET A 23 -6.73 -3.04 7.68
C MET A 23 -7.09 -4.43 8.18
N THR A 24 -6.09 -5.18 8.66
CA THR A 24 -6.32 -6.52 9.21
C THR A 24 -7.17 -6.46 10.47
N LEU A 25 -6.97 -5.48 11.35
CA LEU A 25 -7.79 -5.26 12.53
C LEU A 25 -9.25 -4.93 12.18
N VAL A 26 -9.48 -4.03 11.21
CA VAL A 26 -10.82 -3.64 10.76
C VAL A 26 -11.53 -4.83 10.13
N THR A 27 -10.84 -5.56 9.25
CA THR A 27 -11.38 -6.76 8.59
C THR A 27 -11.68 -7.86 9.61
N PHE A 28 -10.77 -8.11 10.55
CA PHE A 28 -10.97 -9.06 11.63
C PHE A 28 -12.20 -8.71 12.46
N SER A 29 -12.34 -7.43 12.86
CA SER A 29 -13.49 -6.96 13.63
C SER A 29 -14.79 -7.18 12.85
N TYR A 30 -14.81 -6.81 11.57
CA TYR A 30 -15.97 -7.03 10.70
C TYR A 30 -16.36 -8.51 10.65
N VAL A 31 -15.40 -9.42 10.42
CA VAL A 31 -15.64 -10.87 10.38
C VAL A 31 -16.14 -11.38 11.72
N VAL A 32 -15.56 -10.95 12.84
CA VAL A 32 -16.01 -11.33 14.19
C VAL A 32 -17.46 -10.94 14.39
N PHE A 33 -17.81 -9.66 14.25
CA PHE A 33 -19.18 -9.21 14.51
C PHE A 33 -20.21 -9.84 13.55
N ASN A 34 -19.87 -10.04 12.27
CA ASN A 34 -20.77 -10.66 11.29
C ASN A 34 -20.97 -12.18 11.48
N ASN A 35 -20.07 -12.87 12.17
CA ASN A 35 -20.22 -14.31 12.40
C ASN A 35 -20.62 -14.63 13.85
N LEU A 36 -20.35 -13.73 14.80
CA LEU A 36 -20.52 -13.98 16.22
C LEU A 36 -21.99 -14.00 16.64
N TYR A 37 -22.86 -13.15 16.07
CA TYR A 37 -24.28 -13.14 16.45
C TYR A 37 -24.96 -14.50 16.21
N GLY A 38 -24.61 -15.19 15.11
CA GLY A 38 -25.16 -16.50 14.78
C GLY A 38 -24.85 -17.57 15.83
N VAL A 39 -23.67 -17.48 16.46
CA VAL A 39 -23.29 -18.38 17.56
C VAL A 39 -24.19 -18.16 18.78
N PHE A 40 -24.52 -16.91 19.11
CA PHE A 40 -25.39 -16.60 20.24
C PHE A 40 -26.84 -17.02 20.02
N TYR A 41 -27.38 -16.85 18.81
CA TYR A 41 -28.70 -17.39 18.48
C TYR A 41 -28.73 -18.91 18.56
N ALA A 42 -27.74 -19.59 17.97
CA ALA A 42 -27.66 -21.05 18.04
C ALA A 42 -27.56 -21.58 19.48
N LEU A 43 -26.83 -20.88 20.36
CA LEU A 43 -26.78 -21.23 21.78
C LEU A 43 -28.10 -20.96 22.50
N GLY A 44 -28.79 -19.87 22.17
CA GLY A 44 -30.11 -19.53 22.74
C GLY A 44 -31.19 -20.56 22.40
N ASP A 45 -31.12 -21.17 21.20
CA ASP A 45 -32.04 -22.24 20.79
C ASP A 45 -31.79 -23.57 21.54
N VAL A 46 -30.53 -23.86 21.87
CA VAL A 46 -30.11 -25.13 22.49
C VAL A 46 -30.16 -25.09 24.02
N LEU A 47 -29.99 -23.92 24.63
CA LEU A 47 -29.99 -23.72 26.09
C LEU A 47 -31.32 -23.11 26.57
N PRO A 48 -32.23 -23.90 27.15
CA PRO A 48 -33.53 -23.39 27.64
C PRO A 48 -33.41 -22.49 28.88
N PHE A 49 -32.26 -22.53 29.57
CA PHE A 49 -31.97 -21.64 30.70
C PHE A 49 -31.12 -20.48 30.22
N GLY A 50 -31.68 -19.26 30.22
CA GLY A 50 -30.98 -18.04 29.80
C GLY A 50 -31.04 -17.74 28.30
N SER A 51 -31.93 -18.40 27.54
CA SER A 51 -32.17 -18.14 26.12
C SER A 51 -32.42 -16.66 25.83
N ASP A 52 -33.26 -16.00 26.63
CA ASP A 52 -33.60 -14.58 26.45
C ASP A 52 -32.35 -13.69 26.56
N ALA A 53 -31.42 -14.02 27.46
CA ALA A 53 -30.16 -13.28 27.59
C ALA A 53 -29.23 -13.53 26.39
N LEU A 54 -29.16 -14.77 25.90
CA LEU A 54 -28.35 -15.12 24.73
C LEU A 54 -28.89 -14.46 23.45
N PHE A 55 -30.21 -14.43 23.27
CA PHE A 55 -30.84 -13.72 22.16
C PHE A 55 -30.64 -12.21 22.26
N ALA A 56 -30.78 -11.62 23.44
CA ALA A 56 -30.50 -10.19 23.64
C ALA A 56 -29.04 -9.83 23.31
N ILE A 57 -28.08 -10.71 23.63
CA ILE A 57 -26.67 -10.54 23.23
C ILE A 57 -26.54 -10.67 21.70
N GLY A 58 -27.17 -11.69 21.10
CA GLY A 58 -27.20 -11.88 19.65
C GLY A 58 -27.73 -10.66 18.90
N ASP A 59 -28.87 -10.11 19.35
CA ASP A 59 -29.49 -8.90 18.81
C ASP A 59 -28.55 -7.68 18.93
N GLY A 60 -27.88 -7.52 20.07
CA GLY A 60 -26.91 -6.44 20.28
C GLY A 60 -25.71 -6.53 19.33
N ILE A 61 -25.18 -7.74 19.11
CA ILE A 61 -24.07 -7.98 18.19
C ILE A 61 -24.53 -7.78 16.74
N LEU A 62 -25.73 -8.26 16.38
CA LEU A 62 -26.31 -8.07 15.05
C LEU A 62 -26.48 -6.58 14.73
N PHE A 63 -26.99 -5.80 15.68
CA PHE A 63 -27.12 -4.34 15.52
C PHE A 63 -25.76 -3.69 15.22
N VAL A 64 -24.72 -4.02 15.99
CA VAL A 64 -23.36 -3.52 15.74
C VAL A 64 -22.86 -3.96 14.36
N ALA A 65 -23.05 -5.22 13.98
CA ALA A 65 -22.61 -5.75 12.70
C ALA A 65 -23.28 -5.03 11.50
N GLN A 66 -24.57 -4.73 11.60
CA GLN A 66 -25.32 -4.01 10.56
C GLN A 66 -24.85 -2.56 10.40
N GLU A 67 -24.49 -1.90 11.50
CA GLU A 67 -23.97 -0.53 11.47
C GLU A 67 -22.54 -0.44 10.92
N MET A 68 -21.80 -1.56 10.81
CA MET A 68 -20.41 -1.61 10.35
C MET A 68 -20.20 -1.52 8.84
N THR A 69 -21.12 -0.93 8.06
CA THR A 69 -20.92 -0.70 6.60
C THR A 69 -19.63 0.09 6.30
N TRP A 70 -19.23 0.95 7.23
CA TRP A 70 -17.99 1.75 7.17
C TRP A 70 -16.71 0.92 7.09
N SER A 71 -16.73 -0.31 7.62
CA SER A 71 -15.53 -1.15 7.72
C SER A 71 -14.95 -1.51 6.35
N VAL A 72 -15.82 -1.83 5.39
CA VAL A 72 -15.44 -2.18 4.01
C VAL A 72 -14.89 -0.96 3.30
N ALA A 73 -15.56 0.18 3.41
CA ALA A 73 -15.11 1.42 2.78
C ALA A 73 -13.81 1.96 3.39
N LEU A 74 -13.62 1.84 4.71
CA LEU A 74 -12.36 2.18 5.37
C LEU A 74 -11.23 1.26 4.91
N THR A 75 -11.48 -0.05 4.82
CA THR A 75 -10.48 -1.01 4.35
C THR A 75 -10.07 -0.70 2.90
N LYS A 76 -11.02 -0.36 2.01
CA LYS A 76 -10.72 0.10 0.64
C LYS A 76 -9.85 1.36 0.64
N ALA A 77 -10.16 2.35 1.48
CA ALA A 77 -9.39 3.57 1.59
C ALA A 77 -7.95 3.31 2.06
N MET A 78 -7.79 2.53 3.14
CA MET A 78 -6.48 2.14 3.68
C MET A 78 -5.67 1.31 2.67
N PHE A 79 -6.32 0.45 1.90
CA PHE A 79 -5.67 -0.33 0.84
C PHE A 79 -5.16 0.56 -0.28
N GLY A 80 -5.96 1.54 -0.71
CA GLY A 80 -5.51 2.58 -1.63
C GLY A 80 -4.29 3.32 -1.10
N TRP A 81 -4.29 3.68 0.18
CA TRP A 81 -3.15 4.34 0.81
C TRP A 81 -1.91 3.45 0.87
N LEU A 82 -2.10 2.17 1.19
CA LEU A 82 -1.04 1.17 1.22
C LEU A 82 -0.39 1.02 -0.15
N ILE A 83 -1.16 1.00 -1.23
CA ILE A 83 -0.62 0.89 -2.60
C ILE A 83 0.34 2.05 -2.88
N PHE A 84 -0.07 3.29 -2.65
CA PHE A 84 0.75 4.45 -3.01
C PHE A 84 2.00 4.62 -2.14
N VAL A 85 1.88 4.38 -0.84
CA VAL A 85 3.04 4.37 0.07
C VAL A 85 3.96 3.19 -0.26
N GLY A 86 3.39 2.02 -0.52
CA GLY A 86 4.09 0.80 -0.89
C GLY A 86 4.83 0.90 -2.22
N LEU A 87 4.26 1.58 -3.22
CA LEU A 87 4.91 1.85 -4.50
C LEU A 87 6.17 2.72 -4.32
N ALA A 88 6.08 3.80 -3.56
CA ALA A 88 7.24 4.66 -3.28
C ALA A 88 8.32 3.91 -2.50
N TRP A 89 7.93 3.09 -1.52
CA TRP A 89 8.84 2.20 -0.79
C TRP A 89 9.47 1.14 -1.72
N GLY A 90 8.70 0.57 -2.65
CA GLY A 90 9.15 -0.40 -3.64
C GLY A 90 10.25 0.14 -4.56
N VAL A 91 10.13 1.40 -5.00
CA VAL A 91 11.20 2.06 -5.77
C VAL A 91 12.48 2.21 -4.94
N ARG A 92 12.35 2.50 -3.64
CA ARG A 92 13.51 2.66 -2.75
C ARG A 92 14.30 1.38 -2.57
N ILE A 93 13.63 0.23 -2.45
CA ILE A 93 14.27 -1.08 -2.30
C ILE A 93 14.73 -1.68 -3.63
N GLY A 94 14.41 -1.04 -4.77
CA GLY A 94 14.82 -1.51 -6.09
C GLY A 94 13.94 -2.63 -6.65
N ALA A 95 12.67 -2.72 -6.25
CA ALA A 95 11.75 -3.78 -6.66
C ALA A 95 11.34 -3.76 -8.16
N HIS A 96 11.96 -2.92 -8.99
CA HIS A 96 11.68 -2.80 -10.43
C HIS A 96 12.52 -3.78 -11.26
N ILE A 97 12.47 -5.05 -10.84
CA ILE A 97 13.25 -6.17 -11.38
C ILE A 97 13.02 -6.35 -12.89
N GLY A 98 11.78 -6.13 -13.36
CA GLY A 98 11.44 -6.29 -14.77
C GLY A 98 12.19 -5.33 -15.71
N VAL A 99 12.34 -4.06 -15.32
CA VAL A 99 13.11 -3.09 -16.11
C VAL A 99 14.61 -3.38 -16.01
N ASP A 100 15.09 -3.83 -14.84
CA ASP A 100 16.49 -4.21 -14.67
C ASP A 100 16.87 -5.41 -15.56
N LEU A 101 15.99 -6.41 -15.68
CA LEU A 101 16.21 -7.57 -16.55
C LEU A 101 16.26 -7.16 -18.02
N LEU A 102 15.33 -6.30 -18.47
CA LEU A 102 15.33 -5.77 -19.84
C LEU A 102 16.62 -5.00 -20.16
N VAL A 103 17.12 -4.19 -19.22
CA VAL A 103 18.39 -3.46 -19.39
C VAL A 103 19.56 -4.45 -19.50
N ARG A 104 19.60 -5.50 -18.67
CA ARG A 104 20.67 -6.51 -18.67
C ARG A 104 20.78 -7.31 -19.99
N MET A 105 19.71 -7.36 -20.80
CA MET A 105 19.73 -7.99 -22.12
C MET A 105 20.54 -7.21 -23.17
N PHE A 106 20.83 -5.92 -22.92
CA PHE A 106 21.61 -5.09 -23.83
C PHE A 106 23.12 -5.17 -23.55
N GLN A 107 23.92 -4.81 -24.56
CA GLN A 107 25.38 -4.72 -24.44
C GLN A 107 25.79 -3.72 -23.33
N PRO A 108 26.87 -3.97 -22.57
CA PRO A 108 27.26 -3.17 -21.40
C PRO A 108 27.37 -1.66 -21.66
N ALA A 109 27.80 -1.28 -22.86
CA ALA A 109 27.92 0.13 -23.26
C ALA A 109 26.56 0.84 -23.41
N LEU A 110 25.48 0.11 -23.73
CA LEU A 110 24.15 0.65 -23.95
C LEU A 110 23.25 0.56 -22.70
N GLN A 111 23.58 -0.29 -21.73
CA GLN A 111 22.78 -0.50 -20.51
C GLN A 111 22.50 0.81 -19.76
N LYS A 112 23.52 1.64 -19.55
CA LYS A 112 23.38 2.93 -18.88
C LYS A 112 22.44 3.88 -19.64
N ALA A 113 22.56 3.94 -20.97
CA ALA A 113 21.72 4.79 -21.80
C ALA A 113 20.25 4.35 -21.74
N VAL A 114 19.99 3.04 -21.84
CA VAL A 114 18.62 2.48 -21.74
C VAL A 114 18.03 2.72 -20.35
N ALA A 115 18.81 2.53 -19.28
CA ALA A 115 18.37 2.79 -17.91
C ALA A 115 18.01 4.27 -17.70
N ILE A 116 18.81 5.21 -18.21
CA ILE A 116 18.52 6.65 -18.14
C ILE A 116 17.23 6.97 -18.90
N VAL A 117 17.06 6.45 -20.12
CA VAL A 117 15.83 6.67 -20.90
C VAL A 117 14.60 6.13 -20.17
N ALA A 118 14.68 4.91 -19.62
CA ALA A 118 13.59 4.33 -18.83
C ALA A 118 13.26 5.19 -17.60
N LEU A 119 14.27 5.64 -16.85
CA LEU A 119 14.09 6.53 -15.69
C LEU A 119 13.43 7.86 -16.07
N LEU A 120 13.82 8.46 -17.19
CA LEU A 120 13.22 9.70 -17.67
C LEU A 120 11.75 9.52 -18.06
N ILE A 121 11.40 8.39 -18.70
CA ILE A 121 10.00 8.06 -19.01
C ILE A 121 9.21 7.87 -17.71
N CYS A 122 9.75 7.12 -16.75
CA CYS A 122 9.11 6.92 -15.43
C CYS A 122 8.91 8.26 -14.70
N LEU A 123 9.89 9.15 -14.71
CA LEU A 123 9.79 10.49 -14.12
C LEU A 123 8.72 11.34 -14.81
N GLY A 124 8.69 11.33 -16.14
CA GLY A 124 7.66 12.03 -16.92
C GLY A 124 6.25 11.53 -16.58
N TYR A 125 6.07 10.21 -16.50
CA TYR A 125 4.80 9.60 -16.09
C TYR A 125 4.41 9.99 -14.66
N CYS A 126 5.35 9.92 -13.71
CA CYS A 126 5.07 10.32 -12.32
C CYS A 126 4.67 11.79 -12.21
N ALA A 127 5.35 12.69 -12.95
CA ALA A 127 5.03 14.11 -12.96
C ALA A 127 3.65 14.39 -13.56
N LEU A 128 3.33 13.73 -14.69
CA LEU A 128 2.02 13.83 -15.33
C LEU A 128 0.90 13.35 -14.40
N MET A 129 1.10 12.20 -13.75
CA MET A 129 0.12 11.65 -12.81
C MET A 129 -0.01 12.49 -11.54
N ALA A 130 1.08 13.03 -11.00
CA ALA A 130 1.04 13.95 -9.86
C ALA A 130 0.24 15.23 -10.19
N TYR A 131 0.47 15.81 -11.36
CA TYR A 131 -0.28 16.99 -11.82
C TYR A 131 -1.77 16.68 -12.06
N SER A 132 -2.08 15.59 -12.77
CA SER A 132 -3.47 15.21 -13.05
C SER A 132 -4.24 14.85 -11.78
N SER A 133 -3.60 14.20 -10.83
CA SER A 133 -4.24 13.82 -9.57
C SER A 133 -4.44 14.99 -8.61
N GLU A 134 -3.60 16.02 -8.66
CA GLU A 134 -3.83 17.28 -7.92
C GLU A 134 -5.11 17.97 -8.40
N GLN A 135 -5.32 18.08 -9.71
CA GLN A 135 -6.56 18.63 -10.27
C GLN A 135 -7.79 17.81 -9.86
N TRP A 136 -7.65 16.49 -9.80
CA TRP A 136 -8.72 15.61 -9.37
C TRP A 136 -9.08 15.83 -7.88
N VAL A 137 -8.07 15.98 -7.01
CA VAL A 137 -8.27 16.30 -5.60
C VAL A 137 -8.92 17.68 -5.43
N ALA A 138 -8.45 18.70 -6.17
CA ALA A 138 -9.02 20.04 -6.14
C ALA A 138 -10.50 20.03 -6.56
N LEU A 139 -10.86 19.27 -7.61
CA LEU A 139 -12.25 19.08 -8.01
C LEU A 139 -13.09 18.46 -6.89
N LEU A 140 -12.62 17.36 -6.29
CA LEU A 140 -13.35 16.71 -5.18
C LEU A 140 -13.46 17.60 -3.94
N PHE A 141 -12.46 18.43 -3.67
CA PHE A 141 -12.51 19.44 -2.60
C PHE A 141 -13.60 20.48 -2.88
N THR A 142 -13.71 20.98 -4.11
CA THR A 142 -14.76 21.94 -4.48
C THR A 142 -16.16 21.33 -4.47
N LEU A 143 -16.30 20.06 -4.84
CA LEU A 143 -17.58 19.35 -4.85
C LEU A 143 -18.06 19.00 -3.43
N GLY A 144 -17.14 18.83 -2.47
CA GLY A 144 -17.48 18.52 -1.09
C GLY A 144 -18.20 17.17 -0.92
N THR A 145 -17.98 16.21 -1.82
CA THR A 145 -18.67 14.92 -1.77
C THR A 145 -18.19 14.08 -0.59
N GLY A 146 -19.14 13.57 0.19
CA GLY A 146 -18.88 12.58 1.24
C GLY A 146 -18.30 11.29 0.66
N ALA A 147 -17.39 10.66 1.40
CA ALA A 147 -16.95 9.31 1.04
C ALA A 147 -18.05 8.30 1.39
N GLU A 148 -18.36 7.40 0.47
CA GLU A 148 -19.35 6.33 0.66
C GLU A 148 -19.11 5.58 1.99
N ASP A 149 -20.16 5.43 2.81
CA ASP A 149 -20.19 4.83 4.16
C ASP A 149 -19.33 5.50 5.25
N LEU A 150 -18.47 6.48 4.90
CA LEU A 150 -17.61 7.22 5.83
C LEU A 150 -18.03 8.70 6.00
N ASP A 151 -18.97 9.17 5.20
CA ASP A 151 -19.56 10.52 5.26
C ASP A 151 -20.16 10.83 6.63
N ARG A 152 -20.76 9.83 7.30
CA ARG A 152 -21.23 9.94 8.70
C ARG A 152 -20.14 10.29 9.72
N PHE A 153 -18.86 10.04 9.40
CA PHE A 153 -17.71 10.43 10.22
C PHE A 153 -17.07 11.75 9.76
N GLY A 154 -17.70 12.46 8.82
CA GLY A 154 -17.18 13.70 8.24
C GLY A 154 -16.06 13.49 7.22
N VAL A 155 -15.80 12.24 6.80
CA VAL A 155 -14.76 11.96 5.81
C VAL A 155 -15.30 12.22 4.41
N GLN A 156 -14.72 13.21 3.77
CA GLN A 156 -14.98 13.52 2.36
C GLN A 156 -14.05 12.73 1.43
N GLN A 157 -14.48 12.54 0.19
CA GLN A 157 -13.76 11.74 -0.81
C GLN A 157 -12.35 12.27 -1.10
N TRP A 158 -12.13 13.59 -1.06
CA TRP A 158 -10.82 14.19 -1.29
C TRP A 158 -9.79 13.79 -0.22
N HIS A 159 -10.21 13.53 1.02
CA HIS A 159 -9.30 13.04 2.07
C HIS A 159 -8.71 11.68 1.73
N ILE A 160 -9.48 10.82 1.04
CA ILE A 160 -9.00 9.50 0.63
C ILE A 160 -8.09 9.65 -0.59
N VAL A 161 -8.52 10.44 -1.57
CA VAL A 161 -7.85 10.57 -2.87
C VAL A 161 -6.57 11.41 -2.82
N MET A 162 -6.37 12.25 -1.79
CA MET A 162 -5.13 13.03 -1.63
C MET A 162 -3.86 12.19 -1.57
N ILE A 163 -3.96 10.90 -1.24
CA ILE A 163 -2.80 10.01 -1.25
C ILE A 163 -2.22 9.81 -2.67
N VAL A 164 -3.04 9.99 -3.72
CA VAL A 164 -2.63 9.79 -5.11
C VAL A 164 -1.55 10.80 -5.53
N PRO A 165 -1.77 12.14 -5.44
CA PRO A 165 -0.72 13.10 -5.76
C PRO A 165 0.49 13.00 -4.84
N ILE A 166 0.27 12.70 -3.55
CA ILE A 166 1.35 12.47 -2.58
C ILE A 166 2.21 11.26 -3.02
N GLY A 167 1.58 10.13 -3.32
CA GLY A 167 2.24 8.90 -3.75
C GLY A 167 3.05 9.08 -5.03
N PHE A 168 2.47 9.71 -6.06
CA PHE A 168 3.19 9.99 -7.31
C PHE A 168 4.33 10.98 -7.13
N THR A 169 4.17 11.97 -6.25
CA THR A 169 5.25 12.92 -5.93
C THR A 169 6.38 12.23 -5.18
N LEU A 170 6.07 11.38 -4.20
CA LEU A 170 7.09 10.58 -3.51
C LEU A 170 7.82 9.67 -4.48
N MET A 171 7.09 8.97 -5.35
CA MET A 171 7.66 8.11 -6.38
C MET A 171 8.55 8.88 -7.36
N PHE A 172 8.14 10.09 -7.78
CA PHE A 172 8.96 10.98 -8.59
C PHE A 172 10.28 11.31 -7.90
N LEU A 173 10.25 11.71 -6.62
CA LEU A 173 11.45 12.01 -5.85
C LEU A 173 12.38 10.79 -5.73
N ARG A 174 11.82 9.59 -5.56
CA ARG A 174 12.60 8.34 -5.50
C ARG A 174 13.26 8.03 -6.84
N PHE A 175 12.54 8.11 -7.96
CA PHE A 175 13.16 7.92 -9.28
C PHE A 175 14.21 8.99 -9.60
N ALA A 176 14.00 10.23 -9.18
CA ALA A 176 14.99 11.29 -9.36
C ALA A 176 16.28 10.98 -8.59
N GLN A 177 16.17 10.44 -7.37
CA GLN A 177 17.32 9.96 -6.60
C GLN A 177 18.06 8.82 -7.31
N VAL A 178 17.33 7.87 -7.93
CA VAL A 178 17.93 6.78 -8.70
C VAL A 178 18.63 7.32 -9.95
N LEU A 179 17.98 8.21 -10.69
CA LEU A 179 18.57 8.87 -11.87
C LEU A 179 19.88 9.58 -11.56
N VAL A 180 19.93 10.35 -10.46
CA VAL A 180 21.17 11.02 -10.02
C VAL A 180 22.27 10.01 -9.71
N ARG A 181 21.95 8.86 -9.08
CA ARG A 181 22.94 7.81 -8.79
C ARG A 181 23.46 7.13 -10.06
N VAL A 182 22.59 6.89 -11.04
CA VAL A 182 22.96 6.31 -12.34
C VAL A 182 23.85 7.27 -13.14
N ILE A 183 23.53 8.56 -13.14
CA ILE A 183 24.35 9.58 -13.80
C ILE A 183 25.73 9.68 -13.15
N GLN A 184 25.81 9.57 -11.81
CA GLN A 184 27.06 9.61 -11.03
C GLN A 184 27.89 8.31 -11.10
N ASP A 185 27.53 7.34 -11.95
CA ASP A 185 28.18 6.03 -12.07
C ASP A 185 28.23 5.24 -10.75
N LYS A 186 27.34 5.57 -9.80
CA LYS A 186 27.21 4.84 -8.53
C LYS A 186 26.35 3.59 -8.68
N GLN A 187 25.56 3.50 -9.75
CA GLN A 187 24.64 2.40 -10.05
C GLN A 187 24.51 2.24 -11.58
N ILE A 188 24.50 1.00 -12.09
CA ILE A 188 24.41 0.70 -13.53
C ILE A 188 22.94 0.55 -13.99
N GLY A 189 22.00 0.42 -13.05
CA GLY A 189 20.57 0.22 -13.29
C GLY A 189 19.71 0.69 -12.13
N PHE A 190 18.49 0.13 -11.98
CA PHE A 190 17.50 0.55 -10.98
C PHE A 190 17.85 0.17 -9.52
N GLY A 191 19.05 -0.36 -9.29
CA GLY A 191 19.56 -0.65 -7.95
C GLY A 191 18.84 -1.83 -7.32
N GLY A 192 18.83 -2.98 -7.99
CA GLY A 192 18.50 -4.23 -7.31
C GLY A 192 19.61 -4.56 -6.31
N HIS A 193 19.30 -4.58 -5.00
CA HIS A 193 19.90 -5.62 -4.17
C HIS A 193 19.66 -6.91 -4.93
N GLY A 194 20.73 -7.64 -5.22
CA GLY A 194 20.68 -8.82 -6.07
C GLY A 194 19.88 -9.91 -5.37
N GLU A 195 18.56 -9.81 -5.32
CA GLU A 195 17.70 -10.89 -4.86
C GLU A 195 17.79 -12.07 -5.84
N VAL A 196 18.05 -11.78 -7.12
CA VAL A 196 18.46 -12.77 -8.12
C VAL A 196 19.84 -13.35 -7.77
N GLU A 197 20.77 -12.53 -7.31
CA GLU A 197 22.13 -12.96 -6.95
C GLU A 197 22.15 -13.73 -5.62
N ASP A 198 21.27 -13.37 -4.69
CA ASP A 198 21.03 -14.00 -3.41
C ASP A 198 20.20 -15.28 -3.59
N ALA A 199 19.25 -15.32 -4.52
CA ALA A 199 18.53 -16.53 -4.91
C ALA A 199 19.44 -17.51 -5.65
N ILE A 200 20.33 -17.03 -6.53
CA ILE A 200 21.38 -17.85 -7.15
C ILE A 200 22.32 -18.39 -6.08
N LYS A 201 22.80 -17.55 -5.15
CA LYS A 201 23.63 -18.02 -4.02
C LYS A 201 22.89 -19.02 -3.13
N LEU A 202 21.61 -18.82 -2.84
CA LEU A 202 20.82 -19.77 -2.05
C LEU A 202 20.64 -21.09 -2.79
N ALA A 203 20.42 -21.05 -4.11
CA ALA A 203 20.32 -22.24 -4.95
C ALA A 203 21.65 -22.99 -4.99
N GLU A 204 22.77 -22.28 -5.18
CA GLU A 204 24.13 -22.83 -5.14
C GLU A 204 24.47 -23.45 -3.77
N GLU A 205 24.10 -22.80 -2.66
CA GLU A 205 24.26 -23.34 -1.31
C GLU A 205 23.41 -24.59 -1.05
N THR A 206 22.23 -24.67 -1.67
CA THR A 206 21.32 -25.83 -1.55
C THR A 206 21.82 -27.01 -2.37
N GLU A 207 22.36 -26.77 -3.56
CA GLU A 207 22.99 -27.79 -4.40
C GLU A 207 24.31 -28.29 -3.78
N ALA A 208 25.13 -27.41 -3.20
CA ALA A 208 26.38 -27.80 -2.55
C ALA A 208 26.19 -28.64 -1.27
N LYS A 209 24.99 -28.62 -0.66
CA LYS A 209 24.62 -29.44 0.50
C LYS A 209 24.02 -30.80 0.14
N ARG A 210 23.77 -31.08 -1.13
CA ARG A 210 23.18 -32.33 -1.63
C ARG A 210 24.24 -33.28 -2.16
#